data_AF-A0A7D5E1E6-F1
#
_entry.id   AF-A0A7D5E1E6-F1
#
_cell.length_a   1.000
_cell.length_b   1.000
_cell.length_c   1.000
_cell.angle_alpha   90.00
_cell.angle_beta   90.00
_cell.angle_gamma   90.00
#
_symmetry.space_group_name_H-M   'P 1'
#
loop_
_entity.id
_entity.type
_entity.pdbx_description
1 polymer ?
#
loop_
_entity_poly.entity_id
_entity_poly.type
_entity_poly.pdbx_seq_one_letter_code
_entity_poly.pdbx_strand_id
1 'polypeptide(L)'
;MVLKQTPEAETTLEDALAQSSYTPPTPARDTDPRYFAVCTVLSATAATIEQLREWMDADEDVTVSFSQEDIIRIEDAFDAMSAVVSHQRSEEFREDFDTCPPDLRESLDESATGIANDLGLGVDVPHSESK
;
A
#
# COMPACT_ATOMS: atom_id res chain seq x y z
N MET A 1 43.07 4.76 14.19
CA MET A 1 42.39 4.40 12.94
C MET A 1 40.98 4.01 13.34
N VAL A 2 40.04 4.96 13.26
CA VAL A 2 38.64 4.73 13.64
C VAL A 2 37.94 4.25 12.38
N LEU A 3 37.55 2.98 12.36
CA LEU A 3 36.66 2.46 11.33
C LEU A 3 35.34 3.21 11.50
N LYS A 4 35.05 4.14 10.59
CA LYS A 4 33.72 4.71 10.47
C LYS A 4 32.81 3.56 10.06
N GLN A 5 31.99 3.08 10.98
CA GLN A 5 30.82 2.28 10.63
C GLN A 5 29.95 3.16 9.75
N THR A 6 29.97 2.92 8.45
CA THR A 6 28.86 3.30 7.59
C THR A 6 27.66 2.49 8.08
N PRO A 7 26.58 3.12 8.54
CA PRO A 7 25.34 2.37 8.72
C PRO A 7 24.98 1.84 7.33
N GLU A 8 24.95 0.53 7.17
CA GLU A 8 24.20 -0.09 6.08
C GLU A 8 22.79 0.44 6.26
N ALA A 9 22.35 1.36 5.40
CA ALA A 9 21.04 1.96 5.50
C ALA A 9 20.05 0.84 5.15
N GLU A 10 19.46 0.22 6.17
CA GLU A 10 18.35 -0.71 6.00
C GLU A 10 17.22 0.06 5.31
N THR A 11 16.98 -0.24 4.04
CA THR A 11 15.99 0.49 3.27
C THR A 11 14.60 0.03 3.67
N THR A 12 13.74 0.95 4.09
CA THR A 12 12.37 0.66 4.50
C THR A 12 11.36 0.81 3.36
N LEU A 13 10.11 0.36 3.55
CA LEU A 13 9.03 0.58 2.58
C LEU A 13 8.69 2.08 2.44
N GLU A 14 8.84 2.84 3.53
CA GLU A 14 8.70 4.30 3.53
C GLU A 14 9.80 4.96 2.67
N ASP A 15 11.06 4.51 2.78
CA ASP A 15 12.16 5.01 1.95
C ASP A 15 11.93 4.70 0.46
N ALA A 16 11.44 3.50 0.15
CA ALA A 16 11.09 3.10 -1.20
C ALA A 16 9.94 3.95 -1.75
N LEU A 17 8.91 4.22 -0.95
CA LEU A 17 7.83 5.13 -1.34
C LEU A 17 8.35 6.56 -1.57
N ALA A 18 9.22 7.05 -0.69
CA ALA A 18 9.78 8.41 -0.78
C ALA A 18 10.69 8.62 -1.99
N GLN A 19 11.36 7.57 -2.46
CA GLN A 19 12.19 7.60 -3.67
C GLN A 19 11.40 7.32 -4.95
N SER A 20 10.23 6.68 -4.82
CA SER A 20 9.34 6.46 -5.96
C SER A 20 8.77 7.76 -6.51
N SER A 21 8.26 7.71 -7.74
CA SER A 21 7.49 8.82 -8.35
C SER A 21 6.03 8.89 -7.86
N TYR A 22 5.73 8.30 -6.69
CA TYR A 22 4.39 8.29 -6.13
C TYR A 22 3.82 9.69 -6.00
N THR A 23 2.62 9.87 -6.56
CA THR A 23 1.80 11.06 -6.34
C THR A 23 0.48 10.61 -5.75
N PRO A 24 0.09 11.10 -4.56
CA PRO A 24 -1.17 10.69 -3.95
C PRO A 24 -2.34 11.06 -4.87
N PRO A 25 -3.33 10.16 -5.04
CA PRO A 25 -4.51 10.46 -5.85
C PRO A 25 -5.24 11.67 -5.27
N THR A 26 -5.83 12.49 -6.13
CA THR A 26 -6.66 13.61 -5.68
C THR A 26 -8.07 13.09 -5.37
N PRO A 27 -8.62 13.38 -4.16
CA PRO A 27 -9.97 12.94 -3.82
C PRO A 27 -10.97 13.63 -4.74
N ALA A 28 -11.79 12.82 -5.43
CA ALA A 28 -12.91 13.36 -6.17
C ALA A 28 -14.06 13.68 -5.21
N ARG A 29 -14.84 14.72 -5.53
CA ARG A 29 -15.85 15.30 -4.64
C ARG A 29 -16.94 14.31 -4.20
N ASP A 30 -17.22 13.30 -5.01
CA ASP A 30 -18.28 12.32 -4.81
C ASP A 30 -17.72 10.91 -4.58
N THR A 31 -16.48 10.80 -4.08
CA THR A 31 -15.85 9.50 -3.78
C THR A 31 -15.92 9.20 -2.29
N ASP A 32 -16.34 7.98 -1.98
CA ASP A 32 -16.35 7.44 -0.63
C ASP A 32 -14.94 7.50 -0.01
N PRO A 33 -14.78 8.02 1.21
CA PRO A 33 -13.49 8.12 1.87
C PRO A 33 -12.74 6.78 2.00
N ARG A 34 -13.44 5.66 2.18
CA ARG A 34 -12.85 4.32 2.27
C ARG A 34 -12.32 3.89 0.92
N TYR A 35 -13.11 4.07 -0.13
CA TYR A 35 -12.67 3.80 -1.50
C TYR A 35 -11.43 4.63 -1.85
N PHE A 36 -11.44 5.92 -1.49
CA PHE A 36 -10.30 6.80 -1.70
C PHE A 36 -9.05 6.35 -0.92
N ALA A 37 -9.21 5.93 0.34
CA ALA A 37 -8.13 5.38 1.15
C ALA A 37 -7.53 4.12 0.50
N VAL A 38 -8.38 3.19 0.06
CA VAL A 38 -7.97 1.97 -0.66
C VAL A 38 -7.19 2.32 -1.93
N CYS A 39 -7.67 3.25 -2.75
CA CYS A 39 -6.93 3.70 -3.94
C CYS A 39 -5.59 4.35 -3.58
N THR A 40 -5.53 5.09 -2.48
CA THR A 40 -4.32 5.78 -2.01
C THR A 40 -3.25 4.78 -1.59
N VAL A 41 -3.64 3.79 -0.77
CA VAL A 41 -2.75 2.72 -0.30
C VAL A 41 -2.32 1.83 -1.46
N LEU A 42 -3.24 1.45 -2.37
CA LEU A 42 -2.91 0.67 -3.56
C LEU A 42 -1.88 1.37 -4.45
N SER A 43 -2.10 2.66 -4.73
CA SER A 43 -1.20 3.43 -5.59
C SER A 43 0.18 3.61 -4.95
N ALA A 44 0.25 3.80 -3.63
CA ALA A 44 1.51 3.88 -2.89
C ALA A 44 2.25 2.54 -2.92
N THR A 45 1.53 1.45 -2.63
CA THR A 45 2.07 0.08 -2.66
C THR A 45 2.64 -0.26 -4.04
N ALA A 46 1.92 0.07 -5.12
CA ALA A 46 2.38 -0.12 -6.49
C ALA A 46 3.72 0.60 -6.73
N ALA A 47 3.80 1.88 -6.37
CA ALA A 47 4.99 2.69 -6.57
C ALA A 47 6.19 2.19 -5.74
N THR A 48 5.94 1.73 -4.50
CA THR A 48 6.96 1.10 -3.65
C THR A 48 7.49 -0.19 -4.28
N ILE A 49 6.61 -1.07 -4.79
CA ILE A 49 7.02 -2.31 -5.46
C ILE A 49 7.83 -2.02 -6.72
N GLU A 50 7.42 -1.02 -7.51
CA GLU A 50 8.19 -0.58 -8.69
C GLU A 50 9.59 -0.09 -8.31
N GLN A 51 9.70 0.76 -7.28
CA GLN A 51 11.00 1.25 -6.81
C GLN A 51 11.91 0.12 -6.29
N LEU A 52 11.34 -0.84 -5.56
CA LEU A 52 12.08 -2.02 -5.09
C LEU A 52 12.59 -2.86 -6.26
N ARG A 53 11.80 -3.02 -7.32
CA ARG A 53 12.22 -3.72 -8.55
C ARG A 53 13.35 -2.98 -9.26
N GLU A 54 13.25 -1.66 -9.37
CA GLU A 54 14.32 -0.84 -9.95
C GLU A 54 15.65 -1.01 -9.22
N TRP A 55 15.63 -1.04 -7.88
CA TRP A 55 16.84 -1.29 -7.09
C TRP A 55 17.41 -2.69 -7.30
N MET A 56 16.54 -3.72 -7.35
CA MET A 56 16.98 -5.09 -7.63
C MET A 56 17.59 -5.22 -9.04
N ASP A 57 17.02 -4.55 -10.04
CA ASP A 57 17.52 -4.56 -11.42
C ASP A 57 18.82 -3.75 -11.59
N ALA A 58 19.02 -2.73 -10.75
CA ALA A 58 20.22 -1.89 -10.76
C ALA A 58 21.45 -2.56 -10.13
N ASP A 59 21.32 -3.77 -9.59
CA ASP A 59 22.35 -4.46 -8.78
C ASP A 59 22.86 -3.59 -7.63
N GLU A 60 22.01 -2.66 -7.14
CA GLU A 60 22.30 -1.92 -5.92
C GLU A 60 22.24 -2.91 -4.76
N ASP A 61 23.24 -2.84 -3.88
CA ASP A 61 23.33 -3.63 -2.64
C ASP A 61 22.24 -3.14 -1.65
N VAL A 62 20.98 -3.32 -2.02
CA VAL A 62 19.83 -2.94 -1.21
C VAL A 62 19.56 -4.07 -0.24
N THR A 63 20.05 -3.88 0.98
CA THR A 63 19.64 -4.69 2.11
C THR A 63 18.27 -4.21 2.57
N VAL A 64 17.23 -4.86 2.05
CA VAL A 64 15.85 -4.64 2.48
C VAL A 64 15.58 -5.44 3.74
N SER A 65 15.02 -4.78 4.76
CA SER A 65 14.78 -5.34 6.09
C SER A 65 13.50 -6.17 6.21
N PHE A 66 12.83 -6.47 5.09
CA PHE A 66 11.54 -7.16 5.09
C PHE A 66 11.71 -8.67 5.14
N SER A 67 10.85 -9.34 5.92
CA SER A 67 10.78 -10.80 5.91
C SER A 67 10.03 -11.32 4.68
N GLN A 68 10.15 -12.62 4.38
CA GLN A 68 9.30 -13.25 3.36
C GLN A 68 7.81 -13.16 3.72
N GLU A 69 7.48 -13.13 5.01
CA GLU A 69 6.10 -12.95 5.50
C GLU A 69 5.57 -11.53 5.20
N ASP A 70 6.43 -10.51 5.25
CA ASP A 70 6.06 -9.14 4.87
C ASP A 70 5.78 -9.03 3.38
N ILE A 71 6.58 -9.69 2.53
CA ILE A 71 6.36 -9.69 1.08
C ILE A 71 5.00 -10.33 0.76
N ILE A 72 4.71 -11.50 1.33
CA ILE A 72 3.42 -12.18 1.12
C ILE A 72 2.27 -11.28 1.57
N ARG A 73 2.40 -10.62 2.72
CA ARG A 73 1.38 -9.69 3.23
C ARG A 73 1.16 -8.49 2.30
N ILE A 74 2.22 -7.94 1.72
CA ILE A 74 2.13 -6.83 0.75
C ILE A 74 1.45 -7.31 -0.55
N GLU A 75 1.81 -8.49 -1.05
CA GLU A 75 1.21 -9.07 -2.25
C GLU A 75 -0.29 -9.36 -2.05
N ASP A 76 -0.66 -10.00 -0.94
CA ASP A 76 -2.06 -10.28 -0.60
C ASP A 76 -2.88 -8.97 -0.47
N ALA A 77 -2.30 -7.96 0.18
CA ALA A 77 -2.93 -6.65 0.30
C ALA A 77 -3.11 -5.96 -1.06
N PHE A 78 -2.08 -6.01 -1.90
CA PHE A 78 -2.12 -5.44 -3.24
C PHE A 78 -3.20 -6.12 -4.09
N ASP A 79 -3.29 -7.44 -4.06
CA ASP A 79 -4.30 -8.20 -4.80
C ASP A 79 -5.71 -7.90 -4.30
N ALA A 80 -5.93 -7.81 -2.98
CA ALA A 80 -7.23 -7.44 -2.40
C ALA A 80 -7.68 -6.03 -2.83
N MET A 81 -6.78 -5.05 -2.72
CA MET A 81 -7.06 -3.66 -3.15
C MET A 81 -7.26 -3.55 -4.67
N SER A 82 -6.43 -4.24 -5.45
CA SER A 82 -6.55 -4.32 -6.90
C SER A 82 -7.87 -4.95 -7.33
N ALA A 83 -8.33 -5.98 -6.63
CA ALA A 83 -9.61 -6.64 -6.88
C ALA A 83 -10.79 -5.70 -6.68
N VAL A 84 -10.75 -4.81 -5.68
CA VAL A 84 -11.80 -3.80 -5.43
C VAL A 84 -11.79 -2.70 -6.49
N VAL A 85 -10.61 -2.18 -6.86
CA VAL A 85 -10.50 -1.12 -7.88
C VAL A 85 -10.84 -1.63 -9.28
N SER A 86 -10.49 -2.88 -9.59
CA SER A 86 -10.75 -3.53 -10.88
C SER A 86 -12.10 -4.26 -10.95
N HIS A 87 -12.88 -4.22 -9.87
CA HIS A 87 -14.17 -4.89 -9.82
C HIS A 87 -15.15 -4.29 -10.84
N GLN A 88 -16.04 -5.09 -11.41
CA GLN A 88 -17.07 -4.63 -12.36
C GLN A 88 -18.03 -3.59 -11.75
N ARG A 89 -18.08 -3.51 -10.41
CA ARG A 89 -18.89 -2.59 -9.62
C ARG A 89 -18.06 -1.52 -8.92
N SER A 90 -16.83 -1.27 -9.37
CA SER A 90 -15.93 -0.30 -8.72
C SER A 90 -16.48 1.13 -8.74
N GLU A 91 -17.30 1.48 -9.74
CA GLU A 91 -18.05 2.75 -9.75
C GLU A 91 -19.05 2.82 -8.58
N GLU A 92 -19.76 1.73 -8.28
CA GLU A 92 -20.68 1.67 -7.13
C GLU A 92 -19.91 1.73 -5.81
N PHE A 93 -18.75 1.07 -5.71
CA PHE A 93 -17.89 1.11 -4.52
C PHE A 93 -17.29 2.50 -4.31
N ARG A 94 -17.04 3.23 -5.40
CA ARG A 94 -16.55 4.60 -5.37
C ARG A 94 -17.60 5.55 -4.80
N GLU A 95 -18.88 5.34 -5.10
CA GLU A 95 -19.97 6.16 -4.57
C GLU A 95 -20.38 5.74 -3.15
N ASP A 96 -20.42 4.43 -2.89
CA ASP A 96 -20.79 3.84 -1.61
C ASP A 96 -20.01 2.53 -1.38
N PHE A 97 -19.00 2.61 -0.52
CA PHE A 97 -18.11 1.48 -0.25
C PHE A 97 -18.82 0.33 0.51
N ASP A 98 -19.95 0.60 1.17
CA ASP A 98 -20.72 -0.45 1.84
C ASP A 98 -21.41 -1.41 0.85
N THR A 99 -21.46 -1.06 -0.44
CA THR A 99 -21.91 -1.98 -1.50
C THR A 99 -20.87 -3.04 -1.88
N CYS A 100 -19.63 -2.89 -1.40
CA CYS A 100 -18.56 -3.87 -1.58
C CYS A 100 -18.92 -5.19 -0.88
N PRO A 101 -18.71 -6.36 -1.52
CA PRO A 101 -18.92 -7.66 -0.90
C PRO A 101 -18.23 -7.76 0.47
N PRO A 102 -18.88 -8.33 1.50
CA PRO A 102 -18.33 -8.39 2.85
C PRO A 102 -16.98 -9.11 2.91
N ASP A 103 -16.79 -10.16 2.10
CA ASP A 103 -15.52 -10.89 2.00
C ASP A 103 -14.37 -10.01 1.50
N LEU A 104 -14.64 -9.12 0.54
CA LEU A 104 -13.63 -8.18 0.02
C LEU A 104 -13.34 -7.07 1.03
N ARG A 105 -14.37 -6.58 1.74
CA ARG A 105 -14.17 -5.56 2.79
C ARG A 105 -13.35 -6.08 3.96
N GLU A 106 -13.63 -7.31 4.42
CA GLU A 106 -12.88 -7.94 5.52
C GLU A 106 -11.40 -8.09 5.15
N SER A 107 -11.13 -8.61 3.95
CA SER A 107 -9.77 -8.73 3.42
C SER A 107 -9.05 -7.37 3.33
N LEU A 108 -9.79 -6.29 2.97
CA LEU A 108 -9.24 -4.94 2.91
C LEU A 108 -8.98 -4.31 4.27
N ASP A 109 -9.88 -4.50 5.23
CA ASP A 109 -9.75 -3.92 6.58
C ASP A 109 -8.48 -4.45 7.27
N GLU A 110 -8.19 -5.75 7.13
CA GLU A 110 -6.98 -6.38 7.68
C GLU A 110 -5.71 -5.92 6.94
N SER A 111 -5.78 -5.77 5.62
CA SER A 111 -4.60 -5.60 4.78
C SER A 111 -4.21 -4.13 4.57
N ALA A 112 -5.17 -3.28 4.20
CA ALA A 112 -4.89 -1.88 3.83
C ALA A 112 -4.41 -1.04 5.03
N THR A 113 -4.93 -1.31 6.24
CA THR A 113 -4.48 -0.64 7.46
C THR A 113 -3.02 -0.98 7.80
N GLY A 114 -2.64 -2.26 7.67
CA GLY A 114 -1.27 -2.70 7.91
C GLY A 114 -0.29 -2.03 6.95
N ILE A 115 -0.60 -2.09 5.66
CA ILE A 115 0.25 -1.51 4.61
C ILE A 115 0.32 0.02 4.68
N ALA A 116 -0.78 0.70 5.03
CA ALA A 116 -0.76 2.15 5.22
C ALA A 116 0.20 2.60 6.33
N ASN A 117 0.29 1.82 7.41
CA ASN A 117 1.24 2.06 8.50
C ASN A 117 2.67 1.76 8.08
N ASP A 118 2.90 0.64 7.39
CA ASP A 118 4.23 0.23 6.92
C ASP A 118 4.82 1.21 5.89
N LEU A 119 3.94 1.86 5.10
CA LEU A 119 4.30 2.89 4.13
C LEU A 119 4.33 4.31 4.72
N GLY A 120 3.99 4.50 5.99
CA GLY A 120 4.00 5.81 6.63
C GLY A 120 2.97 6.80 6.07
N LEU A 121 1.90 6.33 5.43
CA LEU A 121 0.96 7.17 4.68
C LEU A 121 0.10 8.08 5.57
N GLY A 122 -0.04 7.75 6.86
CA GLY A 122 -0.92 8.49 7.78
C GLY A 122 -2.40 8.48 7.36
N VAL A 123 -2.79 7.52 6.51
CA VAL A 123 -4.16 7.33 6.04
C VAL A 123 -4.90 6.43 7.02
N ASP A 124 -5.98 6.94 7.58
CA ASP A 124 -6.92 6.14 8.37
C ASP A 124 -7.82 5.38 7.39
N VAL A 125 -7.60 4.07 7.27
CA VAL A 125 -8.48 3.19 6.48
C VAL A 125 -9.68 2.84 7.38
N PRO A 126 -10.88 3.35 7.09
CA PRO A 126 -12.00 3.21 8.01
C PRO A 126 -12.47 1.76 8.02
N HIS A 127 -12.45 1.15 9.20
CA HIS A 127 -12.89 -0.23 9.38
C HIS A 127 -14.39 -0.34 9.13
N SER A 128 -14.84 -1.44 8.52
CA SER A 128 -16.26 -1.74 8.43
C SER A 128 -16.82 -1.90 9.85
N GLU A 129 -17.61 -0.92 10.33
CA GLU A 129 -18.34 -1.11 11.57
C GLU A 129 -19.28 -2.31 11.39
N SER A 130 -18.95 -3.41 12.07
CA SER A 130 -19.82 -4.59 12.16
C SER A 130 -21.16 -4.14 12.74
N LYS A 131 -22.18 -4.04 11.90
CA LYS A 131 -23.53 -3.69 12.32
C LYS A 131 -24.41 -4.94 12.46
#